data_AF-A0A537M0R7-F1
#
_entry.id   AF-A0A537M0R7-F1
#
_cell.length_a   1.000
_cell.length_b   1.000
_cell.length_c   1.000
_cell.angle_alpha   90.00
_cell.angle_beta   90.00
_cell.angle_gamma   90.00
#
_symmetry.space_group_name_H-M   'P 1'
#
loop_
_entity.id
_entity.type
_entity.pdbx_description
1 polymer ?
#
loop_
_entity_poly.entity_id
_entity_poly.type
_entity_poly.pdbx_seq_one_letter_code
_entity_poly.pdbx_strand_id
1 'polypeptide(L)'
;MRPYHIRNEDQPKDQLSQASTKGGRGDDCHHWKRKCWRETRADAKPPAEAAAAADVVVLALPWQVAEGAVKALGGLKDKVVIDCMNPLSMQDGKLGLDRGFATSGAETLSQWIPQARIVKTLNQVGANLMADNAALPYRPVMFMAGNDAAAKATVSALLRELSFEPLDAGDLTKARLLEPFGMLWINQALIQGKGRDWAFAAVGLRRSGSS
;
A
#
# COMPACT_ATOMS: atom_id res chain seq x y z
N MET A 1 7.08 -11.23 -43.83
CA MET A 1 6.93 -11.40 -42.37
C MET A 1 8.15 -12.16 -41.88
N ARG A 2 9.15 -11.47 -41.29
CA ARG A 2 10.38 -12.10 -40.75
C ARG A 2 10.40 -11.93 -39.22
N PRO A 3 10.82 -12.94 -38.45
CA PRO A 3 10.87 -12.87 -37.00
C PRO A 3 12.12 -12.11 -36.53
N TYR A 4 11.97 -11.27 -35.50
CA TYR A 4 13.07 -10.62 -34.80
C TYR A 4 13.54 -11.52 -33.65
N HIS A 5 14.78 -12.01 -33.75
CA HIS A 5 15.55 -12.54 -32.63
C HIS A 5 16.22 -11.36 -31.90
N ILE A 6 16.08 -11.28 -30.57
CA ILE A 6 16.95 -10.46 -29.74
C ILE A 6 17.85 -11.42 -28.95
N ARG A 7 19.15 -11.33 -29.21
CA ARG A 7 20.21 -11.91 -28.39
C ARG A 7 20.29 -11.13 -27.08
N ASN A 8 20.30 -11.82 -25.95
CA ASN A 8 20.77 -11.28 -24.67
C ASN A 8 22.02 -12.07 -24.28
N GLU A 9 23.18 -11.44 -24.38
CA GLU A 9 24.40 -11.88 -23.71
C GLU A 9 24.95 -10.71 -22.87
N ASP A 10 25.41 -11.08 -21.67
CA ASP A 10 26.29 -10.36 -20.74
C ASP A 10 25.72 -9.25 -19.86
N GLN A 11 25.08 -9.70 -18.77
CA GLN A 11 25.23 -9.09 -17.44
C GLN A 11 25.58 -10.22 -16.43
N PRO A 12 26.65 -10.08 -15.63
CA PRO A 12 27.08 -11.14 -14.71
C PRO A 12 26.06 -11.36 -13.57
N LYS A 13 25.74 -12.63 -13.31
CA LYS A 13 24.65 -13.10 -12.42
C LYS A 13 24.91 -12.99 -10.91
N ASP A 14 25.97 -12.33 -10.47
CA ASP A 14 26.48 -12.52 -9.09
C ASP A 14 26.35 -11.32 -8.15
N GLN A 15 25.47 -10.35 -8.41
CA GLN A 15 25.27 -9.19 -7.50
C GLN A 15 23.94 -9.15 -6.73
N LEU A 16 23.08 -10.17 -6.83
CA LEU A 16 21.77 -10.16 -6.15
C LEU A 16 21.72 -10.95 -4.82
N SER A 17 22.83 -11.50 -4.30
CA SER A 17 22.81 -12.29 -3.05
C SER A 17 23.48 -11.66 -1.82
N GLN A 18 24.01 -10.43 -1.89
CA GLN A 18 24.76 -9.84 -0.75
C GLN A 18 24.14 -8.59 -0.09
N ALA A 19 22.84 -8.35 -0.26
CA ALA A 19 22.13 -7.30 0.47
C ALA A 19 21.07 -7.85 1.43
N SER A 20 21.39 -8.95 2.14
CA SER A 20 20.56 -9.41 3.26
C SER A 20 21.36 -10.37 4.12
N THR A 21 22.15 -9.83 5.04
CA THR A 21 22.62 -10.47 6.30
C THR A 21 23.77 -9.64 6.87
N LYS A 22 23.44 -8.49 7.48
CA LYS A 22 24.24 -7.87 8.56
C LYS A 22 23.48 -6.65 9.11
N GLY A 23 22.51 -6.93 9.95
CA GLY A 23 21.87 -5.95 10.84
C GLY A 23 21.76 -6.58 12.22
N GLY A 24 22.74 -6.30 13.08
CA GLY A 24 22.72 -6.70 14.48
C GLY A 24 21.54 -6.03 15.18
N ARG A 25 20.79 -6.79 15.97
CA ARG A 25 19.49 -6.46 16.58
C ARG A 25 19.49 -5.29 17.59
N GLY A 26 20.54 -4.47 17.65
CA GLY A 26 20.72 -3.39 18.64
C GLY A 26 21.09 -2.01 18.08
N ASP A 27 21.92 -1.94 17.04
CA ASP A 27 22.48 -0.65 16.55
C ASP A 27 21.55 0.09 15.57
N ASP A 28 20.48 -0.57 15.13
CA ASP A 28 19.67 -0.17 13.98
C ASP A 28 18.55 0.84 14.34
N CYS A 29 17.96 0.73 15.53
CA CYS A 29 16.80 1.56 15.87
C CYS A 29 17.16 3.05 15.90
N HIS A 30 18.25 3.44 16.58
CA HIS A 30 18.69 4.83 16.67
C HIS A 30 19.09 5.42 15.31
N HIS A 31 19.64 4.59 14.42
CA HIS A 31 19.91 4.98 13.03
C HIS A 31 18.61 5.31 12.29
N TRP A 32 17.63 4.41 12.33
CA TRP A 32 16.32 4.60 11.69
C TRP A 32 15.55 5.78 12.27
N LYS A 33 15.54 5.97 13.59
CA LYS A 33 14.91 7.15 14.23
C LYS A 33 15.49 8.45 13.71
N ARG A 34 16.83 8.55 13.67
CA ARG A 34 17.55 9.73 13.18
C ARG A 34 17.32 9.99 11.70
N LYS A 35 17.29 8.93 10.88
CA LYS A 35 17.04 9.04 9.44
C LYS A 35 15.62 9.53 9.18
N CYS A 36 14.62 8.89 9.80
CA CYS A 36 13.20 9.26 9.69
C CYS A 36 12.99 10.74 10.02
N TRP A 37 13.48 11.19 11.18
CA TRP A 37 13.35 12.60 11.58
C TRP A 37 13.96 13.58 10.56
N ARG A 38 15.15 13.28 10.02
CA ARG A 38 15.83 14.17 9.07
C ARG A 38 15.08 14.30 7.74
N GLU A 39 14.50 13.19 7.27
CA GLU A 39 13.86 13.13 5.96
C GLU A 39 12.41 13.60 5.99
N THR A 40 11.67 13.33 7.07
CA THR A 40 10.22 13.54 7.12
C THR A 40 9.77 14.41 8.27
N ARG A 41 10.66 14.74 9.22
CA ARG A 41 10.31 15.31 10.54
C ARG A 41 9.32 14.46 11.34
N ALA A 42 9.27 13.15 11.06
CA ALA A 42 8.46 12.22 11.85
C ALA A 42 9.27 11.64 13.02
N ASP A 43 8.59 11.45 14.14
CA ASP A 43 9.14 10.79 15.33
C ASP A 43 8.91 9.27 15.30
N ALA A 44 9.94 8.52 15.64
CA ALA A 44 9.86 7.07 15.75
C ALA A 44 9.62 6.63 17.19
N LYS A 45 8.44 6.07 17.43
CA LYS A 45 7.94 5.60 18.73
C LYS A 45 7.67 4.09 18.74
N PRO A 46 7.61 3.44 19.91
CA PRO A 46 7.06 2.11 20.02
C PRO A 46 5.63 2.03 19.43
N PRO A 47 5.23 0.92 18.81
CA PRO A 47 3.95 0.82 18.08
C PRO A 47 2.73 1.23 18.91
N ALA A 48 2.61 0.76 20.15
CA ALA A 48 1.50 1.11 21.04
C ALA A 48 1.44 2.61 21.37
N GLU A 49 2.59 3.25 21.58
CA GLU A 49 2.65 4.68 21.87
C GLU A 49 2.27 5.52 20.65
N ALA A 50 2.78 5.14 19.47
CA ALA A 50 2.43 5.78 18.20
C ALA A 50 0.92 5.67 17.92
N ALA A 51 0.35 4.48 18.07
CA ALA A 51 -1.07 4.23 17.85
C ALA A 51 -1.96 4.99 18.84
N ALA A 52 -1.58 5.05 20.12
CA ALA A 52 -2.34 5.75 21.14
C ALA A 52 -2.48 7.25 20.82
N ALA A 53 -1.40 7.90 20.38
CA ALA A 53 -1.35 9.32 20.08
C ALA A 53 -1.94 9.72 18.71
N ALA A 54 -2.22 8.76 17.82
CA ALA A 54 -2.67 9.03 16.47
C ALA A 54 -4.20 9.03 16.32
N ASP A 55 -4.74 9.97 15.54
CA ASP A 55 -6.14 9.96 15.10
C ASP A 55 -6.37 8.97 13.94
N VAL A 56 -5.36 8.83 13.08
CA VAL A 56 -5.33 7.94 11.92
C VAL A 56 -4.09 7.05 12.00
N VAL A 57 -4.27 5.74 11.88
CA VAL A 57 -3.19 4.75 11.86
C VAL A 57 -3.07 4.15 10.46
N VAL A 58 -1.88 4.23 9.87
CA VAL A 58 -1.61 3.64 8.55
C VAL A 58 -0.86 2.32 8.70
N LEU A 59 -1.44 1.23 8.19
CA LEU A 59 -0.84 -0.10 8.19
C LEU A 59 -0.17 -0.38 6.84
N ALA A 60 1.11 -0.07 6.75
CA ALA A 60 1.96 -0.33 5.58
C ALA A 60 2.94 -1.49 5.87
N LEU A 61 2.39 -2.66 6.19
CA LEU A 61 3.14 -3.81 6.68
C LEU A 61 3.22 -4.93 5.62
N PRO A 62 4.30 -5.73 5.61
CA PRO A 62 4.29 -7.02 4.93
C PRO A 62 3.22 -7.92 5.56
N TRP A 63 2.44 -8.61 4.73
CA TRP A 63 1.31 -9.42 5.19
C TRP A 63 1.69 -10.47 6.23
N GLN A 64 2.85 -11.10 6.06
CA GLN A 64 3.35 -12.21 6.87
C GLN A 64 3.59 -11.81 8.34
N VAL A 65 3.82 -10.52 8.60
CA VAL A 65 4.08 -10.01 9.96
C VAL A 65 2.93 -9.16 10.50
N ALA A 66 1.89 -8.95 9.68
CA ALA A 66 0.81 -8.00 9.96
C ALA A 66 0.08 -8.34 11.26
N GLU A 67 -0.27 -9.60 11.49
CA GLU A 67 -1.04 -9.99 12.68
C GLU A 67 -0.28 -9.67 13.98
N GLY A 68 0.99 -10.04 14.07
CA GLY A 68 1.82 -9.76 15.25
C GLY A 68 2.03 -8.26 15.47
N ALA A 69 2.29 -7.52 14.39
CA ALA A 69 2.49 -6.08 14.45
C ALA A 69 1.19 -5.33 14.86
N VAL A 70 0.03 -5.72 14.33
CA VAL A 70 -1.27 -5.14 14.68
C VAL A 70 -1.61 -5.41 16.13
N LYS A 71 -1.37 -6.63 16.64
CA LYS A 71 -1.54 -6.97 18.06
C LYS A 71 -0.68 -6.10 18.98
N ALA A 72 0.52 -5.69 18.52
CA ALA A 72 1.43 -4.83 19.28
C ALA A 72 1.01 -3.35 19.33
N LEU A 73 0.01 -2.91 18.56
CA LEU A 73 -0.50 -1.54 18.58
C LEU A 73 -1.38 -1.23 19.81
N GLY A 74 -1.85 -2.26 20.51
CA GLY A 74 -2.83 -2.10 21.58
C GLY A 74 -4.24 -1.78 21.05
N GLY A 75 -5.02 -1.02 21.81
CA GLY A 75 -6.42 -0.72 21.47
C GLY A 75 -6.56 0.33 20.36
N LEU A 76 -7.24 -0.03 19.27
CA LEU A 76 -7.56 0.87 18.15
C LEU A 76 -9.04 1.26 18.09
N LYS A 77 -9.73 1.21 19.24
CA LYS A 77 -11.16 1.55 19.33
C LYS A 77 -11.43 2.95 18.77
N ASP A 78 -12.41 3.05 17.89
CA ASP A 78 -12.90 4.27 17.24
C ASP A 78 -11.86 5.01 16.37
N LYS A 79 -10.62 4.51 16.27
CA LYS A 79 -9.58 5.10 15.41
C LYS A 79 -9.83 4.76 13.94
N VAL A 80 -9.45 5.68 13.05
CA VAL A 80 -9.41 5.39 11.61
C VAL A 80 -8.15 4.60 11.32
N VAL A 81 -8.31 3.44 10.66
CA VAL A 81 -7.19 2.58 10.28
C VAL A 81 -7.16 2.45 8.76
N ILE A 82 -6.09 2.94 8.15
CA ILE A 82 -5.87 2.80 6.71
C ILE A 82 -5.08 1.51 6.47
N ASP A 83 -5.71 0.54 5.80
CA ASP A 83 -5.04 -0.70 5.39
C ASP A 83 -4.46 -0.54 3.98
N CYS A 84 -3.12 -0.49 3.90
CA CYS A 84 -2.36 -0.42 2.64
C CYS A 84 -1.85 -1.79 2.17
N MET A 85 -2.10 -2.85 2.92
CA MET A 85 -1.43 -4.13 2.74
C MET A 85 -1.94 -4.85 1.49
N ASN A 86 -1.11 -5.70 0.90
CA ASN A 86 -1.55 -6.69 -0.08
C ASN A 86 -1.22 -8.07 0.51
N PRO A 87 -2.19 -9.00 0.65
CA PRO A 87 -1.92 -10.31 1.22
C PRO A 87 -1.20 -11.19 0.19
N LEU A 88 0.06 -10.89 -0.09
CA LEU A 88 0.85 -11.57 -1.12
C LEU A 88 1.53 -12.82 -0.55
N SER A 89 1.55 -13.89 -1.34
CA SER A 89 2.30 -15.11 -1.04
C SER A 89 2.86 -15.74 -2.31
N MET A 90 3.89 -16.58 -2.16
CA MET A 90 4.36 -17.45 -3.24
C MET A 90 3.56 -18.73 -3.23
N GLN A 91 2.84 -19.02 -4.32
CA GLN A 91 2.05 -20.22 -4.55
C GLN A 91 2.58 -20.91 -5.80
N ASP A 92 3.04 -22.15 -5.68
CA ASP A 92 3.63 -22.93 -6.78
C ASP A 92 4.73 -22.18 -7.56
N GLY A 93 5.59 -21.47 -6.82
CA GLY A 93 6.69 -20.68 -7.39
C GLY A 93 6.26 -19.38 -8.08
N LYS A 94 4.99 -18.99 -7.98
CA LYS A 94 4.44 -17.75 -8.55
C LYS A 94 3.93 -16.82 -7.46
N LEU A 95 4.10 -15.52 -7.67
CA LEU A 95 3.52 -14.52 -6.78
C LEU A 95 1.99 -14.48 -6.98
N GLY A 96 1.25 -14.56 -5.88
CA GLY A 96 -0.20 -14.52 -5.86
C GLY A 96 -0.75 -13.90 -4.58
N LEU A 97 -2.08 -13.93 -4.44
CA LEU A 97 -2.75 -13.51 -3.22
C LEU A 97 -2.98 -14.70 -2.30
N ASP A 98 -2.51 -14.60 -1.05
CA ASP A 98 -2.77 -15.52 0.06
C ASP A 98 -4.28 -15.71 0.31
N ARG A 99 -5.06 -14.65 0.11
CA ARG A 99 -6.51 -14.68 0.23
C ARG A 99 -7.18 -13.77 -0.79
N GLY A 100 -8.29 -14.27 -1.31
CA GLY A 100 -9.07 -13.71 -2.41
C GLY A 100 -9.76 -14.86 -3.17
N PHE A 101 -10.90 -14.70 -3.83
CA PHE A 101 -11.83 -13.56 -3.86
C PHE A 101 -12.99 -13.71 -2.86
N ALA A 102 -13.02 -14.82 -2.09
CA ALA A 102 -14.09 -15.09 -1.13
C ALA A 102 -13.96 -14.28 0.18
N THR A 103 -12.76 -13.76 0.47
CA THR A 103 -12.42 -12.87 1.58
C THR A 103 -11.23 -11.99 1.16
N SER A 104 -10.73 -11.14 2.04
CA SER A 104 -9.62 -10.22 1.80
C SER A 104 -8.71 -10.09 3.03
N GLY A 105 -7.52 -9.50 2.83
CA GLY A 105 -6.65 -9.06 3.91
C GLY A 105 -7.34 -8.07 4.83
N ALA A 106 -8.05 -7.09 4.25
CA ALA A 106 -8.79 -6.08 5.01
C ALA A 106 -9.93 -6.68 5.87
N GLU A 107 -10.67 -7.66 5.35
CA GLU A 107 -11.69 -8.37 6.13
C GLU A 107 -11.08 -9.20 7.26
N THR A 108 -9.92 -9.82 7.03
CA THR A 108 -9.19 -10.51 8.09
C THR A 108 -8.72 -9.52 9.16
N LEU A 109 -8.17 -8.37 8.77
CA LEU A 109 -7.78 -7.31 9.68
C LEU A 109 -8.96 -6.84 10.54
N SER A 110 -10.17 -6.76 9.96
CA SER A 110 -11.37 -6.38 10.72
C SER A 110 -11.70 -7.34 11.86
N GLN A 111 -11.30 -8.61 11.76
CA GLN A 111 -11.46 -9.58 12.83
C GLN A 111 -10.42 -9.36 13.95
N TRP A 112 -9.23 -8.86 13.62
CA TRP A 112 -8.18 -8.58 14.60
C TRP A 112 -8.46 -7.32 15.41
N ILE A 113 -9.09 -6.30 14.79
CA ILE A 113 -9.35 -4.99 15.37
C ILE A 113 -10.81 -4.56 15.13
N PRO A 114 -11.81 -5.28 15.66
CA PRO A 114 -13.23 -5.11 15.31
C PRO A 114 -13.85 -3.77 15.73
N GLN A 115 -13.17 -3.03 16.61
CA GLN A 115 -13.62 -1.72 17.09
C GLN A 115 -12.99 -0.55 16.32
N ALA A 116 -12.13 -0.84 15.34
CA ALA A 116 -11.51 0.18 14.50
C ALA A 116 -12.36 0.48 13.25
N ARG A 117 -12.22 1.69 12.72
CA ARG A 117 -12.87 2.12 11.47
C ARG A 117 -11.90 1.93 10.31
N ILE A 118 -11.92 0.74 9.73
CA ILE A 118 -10.96 0.33 8.68
C ILE A 118 -11.38 0.89 7.32
N VAL A 119 -10.40 1.44 6.59
CA VAL A 119 -10.51 1.81 5.18
C VAL A 119 -9.36 1.17 4.40
N LYS A 120 -9.67 0.29 3.45
CA LYS A 120 -8.72 -0.29 2.50
C LYS A 120 -8.45 0.69 1.38
N THR A 121 -7.19 1.07 1.18
CA THR A 121 -6.76 1.93 0.07
C THR A 121 -5.23 1.90 -0.07
N LEU A 122 -4.62 2.76 -0.90
CA LEU A 122 -3.17 2.93 -1.04
C LEU A 122 -2.37 1.67 -1.46
N ASN A 123 -3.04 0.57 -1.79
CA ASN A 123 -2.41 -0.70 -2.15
C ASN A 123 -2.11 -0.83 -3.67
N GLN A 124 -2.42 0.21 -4.45
CA GLN A 124 -2.61 0.16 -5.92
C GLN A 124 -1.45 0.78 -6.71
N VAL A 125 -0.45 1.35 -6.04
CA VAL A 125 0.76 1.94 -6.64
C VAL A 125 1.99 1.65 -5.78
N GLY A 126 3.19 1.87 -6.33
CA GLY A 126 4.45 1.75 -5.61
C GLY A 126 4.79 2.98 -4.76
N ALA A 127 5.74 2.82 -3.82
CA ALA A 127 6.18 3.88 -2.91
C ALA A 127 6.68 5.15 -3.63
N ASN A 128 7.26 5.02 -4.83
CA ASN A 128 7.71 6.16 -5.64
C ASN A 128 6.57 7.16 -5.88
N LEU A 129 5.40 6.67 -6.31
CA LEU A 129 4.23 7.49 -6.59
C LEU A 129 3.46 7.92 -5.34
N MET A 130 3.72 7.28 -4.20
CA MET A 130 3.25 7.76 -2.90
C MET A 130 4.05 8.96 -2.41
N ALA A 131 5.34 9.01 -2.73
CA ALA A 131 6.22 10.12 -2.38
C ALA A 131 5.94 11.34 -3.27
N ASP A 132 5.81 11.13 -4.59
CA ASP A 132 5.46 12.17 -5.54
C ASP A 132 4.84 11.56 -6.80
N ASN A 133 3.68 12.08 -7.20
CA ASN A 133 2.99 11.73 -8.44
C ASN A 133 2.67 12.94 -9.33
N ALA A 134 3.19 14.13 -9.00
CA ALA A 134 2.88 15.38 -9.69
C ALA A 134 3.34 15.41 -11.16
N ALA A 135 4.34 14.60 -11.52
CA ALA A 135 4.84 14.49 -12.89
C ALA A 135 3.90 13.70 -13.82
N LEU A 136 2.88 13.01 -13.30
CA LEU A 136 1.95 12.25 -14.12
C LEU A 136 0.95 13.18 -14.84
N PRO A 137 0.59 12.88 -16.10
CA PRO A 137 -0.32 13.72 -16.89
C PRO A 137 -1.77 13.73 -16.36
N TYR A 138 -2.12 12.76 -15.50
CA TYR A 138 -3.40 12.66 -14.84
C TYR A 138 -3.18 12.33 -13.36
N ARG A 139 -4.05 12.83 -12.48
CA ARG A 139 -4.09 12.39 -11.09
C ARG A 139 -4.42 10.90 -11.04
N PRO A 140 -3.58 10.06 -10.41
CA PRO A 140 -3.86 8.64 -10.37
C PRO A 140 -5.12 8.36 -9.54
N VAL A 141 -5.90 7.40 -9.98
CA VAL A 141 -7.07 6.96 -9.22
C VAL A 141 -6.62 6.15 -8.01
N MET A 142 -7.28 6.38 -6.88
CA MET A 142 -7.07 5.59 -5.67
C MET A 142 -8.42 5.16 -5.11
N PHE A 143 -8.76 3.89 -5.31
CA PHE A 143 -10.01 3.37 -4.76
C PHE A 143 -9.92 3.17 -3.23
N MET A 144 -11.04 3.38 -2.54
CA MET A 144 -11.20 3.16 -1.10
C MET A 144 -12.39 2.23 -0.84
N ALA A 145 -12.28 1.38 0.18
CA ALA A 145 -13.38 0.53 0.64
C ALA A 145 -13.44 0.52 2.18
N GLY A 146 -14.62 0.70 2.77
CA GLY A 146 -14.78 0.74 4.22
C GLY A 146 -16.23 0.98 4.65
N ASN A 147 -16.56 0.55 5.87
CA ASN A 147 -17.94 0.56 6.37
C ASN A 147 -18.37 1.90 6.97
N ASP A 148 -17.42 2.70 7.47
CA ASP A 148 -17.70 3.97 8.14
C ASP A 148 -17.55 5.16 7.19
N ALA A 149 -18.63 5.93 6.99
CA ALA A 149 -18.63 7.04 6.05
C ALA A 149 -17.72 8.19 6.48
N ALA A 150 -17.62 8.48 7.78
CA ALA A 150 -16.77 9.56 8.30
C ALA A 150 -15.27 9.22 8.17
N ALA A 151 -14.91 7.95 8.40
CA ALA A 151 -13.57 7.45 8.15
C ALA A 151 -13.22 7.54 6.66
N LYS A 152 -14.11 7.11 5.76
CA LYS A 152 -13.90 7.27 4.31
C LYS A 152 -13.75 8.73 3.90
N ALA A 153 -14.50 9.67 4.49
CA ALA A 153 -14.35 11.09 4.22
C ALA A 153 -12.98 11.62 4.67
N THR A 154 -12.52 11.22 5.86
CA THR A 154 -11.18 11.56 6.38
C THR A 154 -10.08 11.04 5.45
N VAL A 155 -10.17 9.77 5.04
CA VAL A 155 -9.19 9.14 4.14
C VAL A 155 -9.24 9.77 2.74
N SER A 156 -10.42 10.12 2.24
CA SER A 156 -10.59 10.84 0.96
C SER A 156 -9.84 12.17 0.95
N ALA A 157 -9.93 12.94 2.04
CA ALA A 157 -9.19 14.20 2.18
C ALA A 157 -7.67 13.97 2.13
N LEU A 158 -7.16 13.00 2.89
CA LEU A 158 -5.74 12.63 2.87
C LEU A 158 -5.26 12.20 1.48
N LEU A 159 -6.06 11.43 0.74
CA LEU A 159 -5.72 11.02 -0.61
C LEU A 159 -5.63 12.21 -1.57
N ARG A 160 -6.50 13.22 -1.43
CA ARG A 160 -6.43 14.44 -2.23
C ARG A 160 -5.18 15.27 -1.92
N GLU A 161 -4.77 15.33 -0.65
CA GLU A 161 -3.51 15.97 -0.24
C GLU A 161 -2.30 15.25 -0.84
N LEU A 162 -2.37 13.92 -0.96
CA LEU A 162 -1.39 13.09 -1.67
C LEU A 162 -1.52 13.14 -3.20
N SER A 163 -2.32 14.06 -3.74
CA SER A 163 -2.54 14.27 -5.17
C SER A 163 -3.17 13.08 -5.93
N PHE A 164 -3.82 12.17 -5.22
CA PHE A 164 -4.65 11.11 -5.82
C PHE A 164 -6.09 11.59 -6.07
N GLU A 165 -6.77 10.94 -7.01
CA GLU A 165 -8.23 11.04 -7.16
C GLU A 165 -8.91 9.90 -6.38
N PRO A 166 -9.49 10.17 -5.21
CA PRO A 166 -10.13 9.14 -4.40
C PRO A 166 -11.49 8.75 -4.98
N LEU A 167 -11.71 7.44 -5.16
CA LEU A 167 -13.01 6.90 -5.55
C LEU A 167 -13.50 5.87 -4.51
N ASP A 168 -14.74 6.04 -4.05
CA ASP A 168 -15.37 5.11 -3.11
C ASP A 168 -15.85 3.85 -3.86
N ALA A 169 -15.32 2.70 -3.49
CA ALA A 169 -15.70 1.40 -4.04
C ALA A 169 -16.88 0.76 -3.29
N GLY A 170 -17.22 1.26 -2.09
CA GLY A 170 -18.30 0.75 -1.24
C GLY A 170 -17.84 0.35 0.16
N ASP A 171 -18.47 -0.71 0.68
CA ASP A 171 -18.17 -1.30 1.99
C ASP A 171 -16.82 -2.07 1.99
N LEU A 172 -16.41 -2.56 3.16
CA LEU A 172 -15.12 -3.23 3.33
C LEU A 172 -15.00 -4.53 2.50
N THR A 173 -16.11 -5.16 2.12
CA THR A 173 -16.08 -6.39 1.29
C THR A 173 -15.47 -6.11 -0.10
N LYS A 174 -15.47 -4.84 -0.53
CA LYS A 174 -14.88 -4.43 -1.79
C LYS A 174 -13.36 -4.50 -1.78
N ALA A 175 -12.71 -4.65 -0.63
CA ALA A 175 -11.29 -5.01 -0.56
C ALA A 175 -10.95 -6.27 -1.39
N ARG A 176 -11.91 -7.19 -1.57
CA ARG A 176 -11.81 -8.36 -2.48
C ARG A 176 -11.62 -7.99 -3.94
N LEU A 177 -11.95 -6.76 -4.35
CA LEU A 177 -11.66 -6.20 -5.67
C LEU A 177 -10.35 -5.41 -5.67
N LEU A 178 -10.10 -4.62 -4.61
CA LEU A 178 -8.94 -3.73 -4.56
C LEU A 178 -7.61 -4.47 -4.39
N GLU A 179 -7.55 -5.58 -3.65
CA GLU A 179 -6.34 -6.38 -3.50
C GLU A 179 -5.91 -7.04 -4.83
N PRO A 180 -6.81 -7.71 -5.58
CA PRO A 180 -6.52 -8.15 -6.95
C PRO A 180 -6.19 -7.01 -7.91
N PHE A 181 -6.81 -5.85 -7.78
CA PHE A 181 -6.46 -4.68 -8.59
C PHE A 181 -5.03 -4.19 -8.30
N GLY A 182 -4.61 -4.20 -7.03
CA GLY A 182 -3.21 -3.99 -6.65
C GLY A 182 -2.28 -5.05 -7.25
N MET A 183 -2.68 -6.33 -7.24
CA MET A 183 -1.91 -7.41 -7.86
C MET A 183 -1.75 -7.23 -9.38
N LEU A 184 -2.76 -6.68 -10.07
CA LEU A 184 -2.65 -6.31 -11.48
C LEU A 184 -1.54 -5.26 -11.70
N TRP A 185 -1.49 -4.21 -10.87
CA TRP A 185 -0.42 -3.22 -10.92
C TRP A 185 0.95 -3.85 -10.66
N ILE A 186 1.06 -4.71 -9.64
CA ILE A 186 2.31 -5.42 -9.28
C ILE A 186 2.80 -6.27 -10.45
N ASN A 187 1.93 -7.04 -11.10
CA ASN A 187 2.28 -7.85 -12.26
C ASN A 187 2.84 -6.99 -13.40
N GLN A 188 2.17 -5.90 -13.72
CA GLN A 188 2.62 -4.97 -14.77
C GLN A 188 3.99 -4.35 -14.44
N ALA A 189 4.17 -3.93 -13.18
CA ALA A 189 5.40 -3.29 -12.72
C ALA A 189 6.60 -4.24 -12.70
N LEU A 190 6.42 -5.46 -12.17
CA LEU A 190 7.53 -6.37 -11.87
C LEU A 190 7.73 -7.48 -12.91
N ILE A 191 6.65 -7.99 -13.49
CA ILE A 191 6.69 -9.15 -14.40
C ILE A 191 6.68 -8.70 -15.85
N GLN A 192 5.87 -7.69 -16.17
CA GLN A 192 5.75 -7.17 -17.54
C GLN A 192 6.72 -6.02 -17.85
N GLY A 193 7.59 -5.66 -16.91
CA GLY A 193 8.68 -4.70 -17.14
C GLY A 193 8.28 -3.24 -17.27
N LYS A 194 7.08 -2.82 -16.82
CA LYS A 194 6.69 -1.40 -16.85
C LYS A 194 7.45 -0.53 -15.84
N GLY A 195 8.07 -1.13 -14.83
CA GLY A 195 8.64 -0.37 -13.71
C GLY A 195 7.56 0.18 -12.77
N ARG A 196 7.95 1.09 -11.86
CA ARG A 196 7.12 1.53 -10.73
C ARG A 196 6.57 2.95 -10.85
N ASP A 197 6.87 3.65 -11.95
CA ASP A 197 6.60 5.09 -12.11
C ASP A 197 5.39 5.34 -13.01
N TRP A 198 4.37 4.47 -12.92
CA TRP A 198 3.11 4.60 -13.64
C TRP A 198 1.95 4.16 -12.74
N ALA A 199 0.74 4.65 -13.04
CA ALA A 199 -0.47 4.30 -12.32
C ALA A 199 -1.70 4.34 -13.23
N PHE A 200 -2.82 3.82 -12.72
CA PHE A 200 -4.12 3.93 -13.38
C PHE A 200 -4.72 5.32 -13.14
N ALA A 201 -5.49 5.82 -14.10
CA ALA A 201 -6.26 7.05 -13.96
C ALA A 201 -7.70 6.81 -14.43
N ALA A 202 -8.66 7.42 -13.74
CA ALA A 202 -10.05 7.45 -14.19
C ALA A 202 -10.21 8.62 -15.17
N VAL A 203 -10.72 8.32 -16.38
CA VAL A 203 -10.96 9.33 -17.41
C VAL A 203 -12.46 9.44 -17.63
N GLY A 204 -13.01 10.61 -17.36
CA GLY A 204 -14.39 10.97 -17.68
C GLY A 204 -14.42 12.17 -18.63
N LEU A 205 -15.50 12.32 -19.38
CA LEU A 205 -15.77 13.57 -20.08
C LEU A 205 -15.88 14.69 -19.04
N ARG A 206 -15.13 15.80 -19.22
CA ARG A 206 -15.32 17.00 -18.41
C ARG A 206 -16.80 17.37 -18.47
N ARG A 207 -17.51 17.41 -17.34
CA ARG A 207 -18.74 18.19 -17.28
C ARG A 207 -18.33 19.64 -17.51
N SER A 208 -18.84 20.23 -18.58
CA SER A 208 -18.72 21.65 -18.83
C SER A 208 -19.27 22.43 -17.64
N GLY A 209 -18.39 23.17 -16.94
CA GLY A 209 -18.74 24.32 -16.11
C GLY A 209 -18.82 24.07 -14.60
N SER A 210 -17.99 24.80 -13.87
CA SER A 210 -18.50 25.96 -13.11
C SER A 210 -17.43 27.05 -13.09
N SER A 211 -17.62 28.05 -13.94
CA SER A 211 -17.22 29.43 -13.68
C SER A 211 -17.89 29.96 -12.42
#